data_AF-A0AAV4JWQ1-F1
#
_entry.id   AF-A0AAV4JWQ1-F1
#
_cell.length_a   1.000
_cell.length_b   1.000
_cell.length_c   1.000
_cell.angle_alpha   90.00
_cell.angle_beta   90.00
_cell.angle_gamma   90.00
#
_symmetry.space_group_name_H-M   'P 1'
#
loop_
_entity.id
_entity.type
_entity.pdbx_description
1 polymer ?
#
loop_
_entity_poly.entity_id
_entity_poly.type
_entity_poly.pdbx_seq_one_letter_code
_entity_poly.pdbx_strand_id
1 'polypeptide(L)'
;MKNGKAAGPDQIPIGLLQALGNWGIDQLTMLLNRIYDTGNIPKDMLISTFITLQKKPGATECENHRTISLMSHTLKLLLRILLTRIRSKIKPEISETQFGFVANKSTTNAIFTMVMLREKPRKTYIYALLTTAKHLIK
;
A
#
# COMPACT_ATOMS: atom_id res chain seq x y z
N MET A 1 2.11 -11.95 10.21
CA MET A 1 1.14 -12.10 9.10
C MET A 1 0.00 -13.00 9.58
N LYS A 2 -1.16 -13.06 8.90
CA LYS A 2 -2.24 -13.98 9.31
C LYS A 2 -1.92 -15.41 8.82
N ASN A 3 -2.38 -16.42 9.55
CA ASN A 3 -2.34 -17.83 9.13
C ASN A 3 -3.22 -18.11 7.92
N GLY A 4 -3.00 -19.27 7.28
CA GLY A 4 -3.76 -19.71 6.10
C GLY A 4 -3.37 -19.01 4.79
N LYS A 5 -2.20 -18.37 4.74
CA LYS A 5 -1.66 -17.79 3.50
C LYS A 5 -0.86 -18.84 2.74
N ALA A 6 -1.07 -18.90 1.43
CA ALA A 6 -0.30 -19.77 0.53
C ALA A 6 1.20 -19.45 0.62
N ALA A 7 2.00 -20.50 0.61
CA ALA A 7 3.46 -20.40 0.55
C ALA A 7 3.92 -19.81 -0.79
N GLY A 8 5.14 -19.24 -0.78
CA GLY A 8 5.83 -18.87 -2.00
C GLY A 8 6.51 -20.09 -2.64
N PRO A 9 7.42 -19.86 -3.59
CA PRO A 9 8.22 -20.91 -4.20
C PRO A 9 9.09 -21.69 -3.20
N ASP A 10 9.41 -21.06 -2.05
CA ASP A 10 10.13 -21.66 -0.93
C ASP A 10 9.35 -22.76 -0.20
N GLN A 11 8.04 -22.88 -0.45
CA GLN A 11 7.14 -23.83 0.22
C GLN A 11 7.11 -23.69 1.76
N ILE A 12 7.52 -22.53 2.29
CA ILE A 12 7.51 -22.25 3.72
C ILE A 12 6.17 -21.58 4.08
N PRO A 13 5.25 -22.28 4.79
CA PRO A 13 4.01 -21.67 5.24
C PRO A 13 4.28 -20.70 6.39
N ILE A 14 3.47 -19.65 6.49
CA ILE A 14 3.59 -18.67 7.58
C ILE A 14 3.40 -19.29 8.97
N GLY A 15 2.57 -20.33 9.08
CA GLY A 15 2.32 -21.03 10.34
C GLY A 15 3.60 -21.67 10.89
N LEU A 16 4.48 -22.18 10.02
CA LEU A 16 5.77 -22.73 10.43
C LEU A 16 6.67 -21.63 11.02
N LEU A 17 6.78 -20.48 10.34
CA LEU A 17 7.57 -19.35 10.85
C LEU A 17 7.04 -18.83 12.20
N GLN A 18 5.73 -18.87 12.42
CA GLN A 18 5.12 -18.47 13.69
C GLN A 18 5.34 -19.50 14.79
N ALA A 19 5.36 -20.80 14.45
CA ALA A 19 5.59 -21.89 15.39
C ALA A 19 7.02 -21.86 15.99
N LEU A 20 7.98 -21.21 15.30
CA LEU A 20 9.34 -21.00 15.81
C LEU A 20 9.42 -20.06 17.02
N GLY A 21 8.34 -19.34 17.35
CA GLY A 21 8.27 -18.47 18.53
C GLY A 21 9.36 -17.40 18.58
N ASN A 22 9.86 -17.11 19.78
CA ASN A 22 10.88 -16.08 20.00
C ASN A 22 12.18 -16.37 19.25
N TRP A 23 12.61 -17.63 19.22
CA TRP A 23 13.80 -18.04 18.48
C TRP A 23 13.67 -17.68 16.99
N GLY A 24 12.51 -17.95 16.38
CA GLY A 24 12.24 -17.58 14.99
C GLY A 24 12.28 -16.06 14.77
N ILE A 25 11.78 -15.29 15.72
CA ILE A 25 11.83 -13.82 15.67
C ILE A 25 13.29 -13.34 15.66
N ASP A 26 14.14 -13.89 16.54
CA ASP A 26 15.54 -13.50 16.64
C ASP A 26 16.30 -13.83 15.34
N GLN A 27 16.11 -15.05 14.81
CA GLN A 27 16.75 -15.47 13.56
C GLN A 27 16.29 -14.63 12.36
N LEU A 28 14.98 -14.39 12.23
CA LEU A 28 14.45 -13.55 11.16
C LEU A 28 14.94 -12.11 11.29
N THR A 29 15.01 -11.56 12.51
CA THR A 29 15.50 -10.20 12.75
C THR A 29 16.96 -10.07 12.34
N MET A 30 17.80 -11.03 12.75
CA MET A 30 19.22 -11.06 12.38
C MET A 30 19.41 -11.15 10.86
N LEU A 31 18.66 -12.04 10.19
CA LEU A 31 18.70 -12.19 8.73
C LEU A 31 18.27 -10.89 8.01
N LEU A 32 17.14 -10.31 8.42
CA LEU A 32 16.58 -9.12 7.77
C LEU A 32 17.44 -7.88 7.99
N ASN A 33 18.06 -7.73 9.16
CA ASN A 33 19.03 -6.66 9.41
C ASN A 33 20.27 -6.84 8.53
N ARG A 34 20.81 -8.05 8.44
CA ARG A 34 21.95 -8.33 7.53
C ARG A 34 21.62 -7.98 6.08
N ILE A 35 20.43 -8.34 5.60
CA ILE A 35 19.97 -7.98 4.24
C ILE A 35 19.87 -6.46 4.10
N TYR A 36 19.33 -5.76 5.10
CA TYR A 36 19.19 -4.31 5.09
C TYR A 36 20.55 -3.60 5.05
N ASP A 37 21.50 -4.03 5.88
CA ASP A 37 22.82 -3.41 6.02
C ASP A 37 23.71 -3.67 4.79
N THR A 38 23.62 -4.87 4.22
CA THR A 38 24.42 -5.24 3.03
C THR A 38 23.77 -4.82 1.71
N GLY A 39 22.47 -4.56 1.70
CA GLY A 39 21.68 -4.35 0.48
C GLY A 39 21.50 -5.60 -0.38
N ASN A 40 22.02 -6.76 0.04
CA ASN A 40 22.01 -7.98 -0.76
C ASN A 40 20.85 -8.90 -0.35
N ILE A 41 19.85 -9.01 -1.22
CA ILE A 41 18.72 -9.93 -1.05
C ILE A 41 19.07 -11.27 -1.71
N PRO A 42 18.94 -12.41 -1.00
CA PRO A 42 19.15 -13.73 -1.60
C PRO A 42 18.30 -13.93 -2.86
N LYS A 43 18.90 -14.48 -3.92
CA LYS A 43 18.22 -14.67 -5.22
C LYS A 43 16.94 -15.49 -5.09
N ASP A 44 16.95 -16.52 -4.26
CA ASP A 44 15.78 -17.39 -4.03
C ASP A 44 14.59 -16.63 -3.46
N MET A 45 14.84 -15.61 -2.63
CA MET A 45 13.77 -14.76 -2.09
C MET A 45 13.14 -13.89 -3.17
N LEU A 46 13.87 -13.55 -4.24
CA LEU A 46 13.40 -12.73 -5.36
C LEU A 46 12.55 -13.53 -6.36
N ILE A 47 12.49 -14.86 -6.24
CA ILE A 47 11.66 -15.72 -7.08
C ILE A 47 10.21 -15.66 -6.59
N SER A 48 9.26 -15.58 -7.53
CA SER A 48 7.84 -15.62 -7.21
C SER A 48 7.04 -16.42 -8.24
N THR A 49 6.00 -17.10 -7.78
CA THR A 49 5.06 -17.83 -8.65
C THR A 49 3.91 -16.90 -9.01
N PHE A 50 3.65 -16.72 -10.30
CA PHE A 50 2.51 -15.93 -10.77
C PHE A 50 1.31 -16.82 -11.02
N ILE A 51 0.17 -16.44 -10.44
CA ILE A 51 -1.13 -17.08 -10.68
C ILE A 51 -2.12 -16.05 -11.21
N THR A 52 -3.05 -16.46 -12.06
CA THR A 52 -4.10 -15.59 -12.60
C THR A 52 -5.44 -15.92 -11.93
N LEU A 53 -6.14 -14.89 -11.45
CA LEU A 53 -7.50 -15.01 -10.94
C LEU A 53 -8.46 -14.28 -11.87
N GLN A 54 -9.62 -14.88 -12.16
CA GLN A 54 -10.66 -14.21 -12.94
C GLN A 54 -11.20 -13.00 -12.17
N LYS A 55 -11.28 -11.83 -12.82
CA LYS A 55 -11.92 -10.62 -12.23
C LYS A 55 -13.44 -10.75 -12.24
N LYS A 56 -13.99 -11.49 -13.20
CA LYS A 56 -15.42 -11.76 -13.42
C LYS A 56 -15.60 -13.25 -13.76
N PRO A 57 -16.72 -13.89 -13.39
CA PRO A 57 -16.99 -15.27 -13.78
C PRO A 57 -16.98 -15.44 -15.31
N GLY A 58 -16.33 -16.49 -15.80
CA GLY A 58 -16.30 -16.80 -17.24
C GLY A 58 -15.34 -15.91 -18.04
N ALA A 59 -14.35 -15.30 -17.40
CA ALA A 59 -13.35 -14.51 -18.09
C ALA A 59 -12.54 -15.36 -19.08
N THR A 60 -12.59 -14.99 -20.35
CA THR A 60 -11.82 -15.63 -21.45
C THR A 60 -10.63 -14.78 -21.88
N GLU A 61 -10.77 -13.46 -21.84
CA GLU A 61 -9.71 -12.52 -22.23
C GLU A 61 -8.70 -12.29 -21.10
N CYS A 62 -7.42 -12.12 -21.48
CA CYS A 62 -6.31 -11.92 -20.53
C CYS A 62 -6.51 -10.67 -19.65
N GLU A 63 -7.06 -9.58 -20.19
CA GLU A 63 -7.32 -8.34 -19.44
C GLU A 63 -8.35 -8.51 -18.32
N ASN A 64 -9.22 -9.52 -18.44
CA ASN A 64 -10.22 -9.86 -17.45
C ASN A 64 -9.67 -10.76 -16.33
N HIS A 65 -8.35 -11.02 -16.34
CA HIS A 65 -7.65 -11.71 -15.26
C HIS A 65 -6.82 -10.73 -14.41
N ARG A 66 -6.69 -11.05 -13.13
CA ARG A 66 -5.80 -10.38 -12.18
C ARG A 66 -4.65 -11.32 -11.88
N THR A 67 -3.46 -10.94 -12.29
CA THR A 67 -2.24 -11.64 -11.91
C THR A 67 -1.90 -11.36 -10.45
N ILE A 68 -1.55 -12.39 -9.70
CA ILE A 68 -1.08 -12.32 -8.31
C ILE A 68 0.28 -13.00 -8.24
N SER A 69 1.24 -12.33 -7.59
CA SER A 69 2.55 -12.90 -7.27
C SER A 69 2.54 -13.55 -5.89
N LEU A 70 2.86 -14.84 -5.84
CA LEU A 70 3.13 -15.58 -4.62
C LEU A 70 4.62 -15.49 -4.32
N MET A 71 4.97 -14.55 -3.44
CA MET A 71 6.35 -14.34 -2.96
C MET A 71 6.60 -15.09 -1.64
N SER A 72 7.87 -15.35 -1.33
CA SER A 72 8.30 -15.85 -0.01
C SER A 72 7.73 -14.99 1.14
N HIS A 73 7.37 -15.65 2.24
CA HIS A 73 6.90 -14.99 3.45
C HIS A 73 7.96 -14.07 4.06
N THR A 74 9.22 -14.50 4.03
CA THR A 74 10.36 -13.73 4.56
C THR A 74 10.56 -12.44 3.75
N LEU A 75 10.45 -12.50 2.41
CA LEU A 75 10.55 -11.29 1.59
C LEU A 75 9.36 -10.34 1.84
N LYS A 76 8.14 -10.86 1.96
CA LYS A 76 6.97 -10.05 2.34
C LYS A 76 7.17 -9.34 3.68
N LEU A 77 7.83 -9.98 4.64
CA LEU A 77 8.14 -9.38 5.93
C LEU A 77 9.12 -8.21 5.78
N LEU A 78 10.21 -8.39 5.03
CA LEU A 78 11.17 -7.33 4.70
C LEU A 78 10.46 -6.12 4.07
N LEU A 79 9.66 -6.35 3.03
CA LEU A 79 8.93 -5.30 2.32
C LEU A 79 7.97 -4.55 3.23
N ARG A 80 7.31 -5.23 4.18
CA ARG A 80 6.43 -4.58 5.16
C ARG A 80 7.19 -3.69 6.15
N ILE A 81 8.38 -4.10 6.57
CA ILE A 81 9.25 -3.29 7.44
C ILE A 81 9.68 -2.04 6.69
N LEU A 82 10.17 -2.20 5.46
CA LEU A 82 10.58 -1.09 4.59
C LEU A 82 9.41 -0.13 4.32
N LEU A 83 8.24 -0.65 3.97
CA LEU A 83 7.04 0.16 3.75
C LEU A 83 6.68 0.98 4.98
N THR A 84 6.74 0.39 6.18
CA THR A 84 6.46 1.11 7.43
C THR A 84 7.45 2.25 7.65
N ARG A 85 8.74 2.03 7.38
CA ARG A 85 9.79 3.06 7.49
C ARG A 85 9.62 4.17 6.45
N ILE A 86 9.31 3.83 5.20
CA ILE A 86 9.10 4.81 4.12
C ILE A 86 7.82 5.63 4.37
N ARG A 87 6.76 4.99 4.88
CA ARG A 87 5.46 5.64 5.07
C ARG A 87 5.54 6.84 6.01
N SER A 88 6.40 6.79 7.03
CA SER A 88 6.59 7.93 7.95
C SER A 88 7.24 9.13 7.26
N LYS A 89 8.10 8.89 6.27
CA LYS A 89 8.81 9.93 5.51
C LYS A 89 7.96 10.55 4.41
N ILE A 90 7.14 9.75 3.72
CA ILE A 90 6.30 10.25 2.62
C ILE A 90 5.00 10.91 3.09
N LYS A 91 4.55 10.64 4.32
CA LYS A 91 3.28 11.19 4.86
C LYS A 91 3.10 12.71 4.64
N PRO A 92 4.08 13.59 4.89
CA PRO A 92 3.93 15.03 4.63
C PRO A 92 3.77 15.38 3.14
N GLU A 93 4.29 14.55 2.24
CA GLU A 93 4.22 14.77 0.78
C GLU A 93 2.91 14.28 0.16
N ILE A 94 2.06 13.58 0.93
CA ILE A 94 0.79 13.05 0.44
C ILE A 94 -0.24 14.18 0.37
N SER A 95 -0.76 14.46 -0.83
CA SER A 95 -1.84 15.43 -1.05
C SER A 95 -3.06 15.18 -0.15
N GLU A 96 -3.70 16.26 0.30
CA GLU A 96 -4.97 16.22 1.02
C GLU A 96 -6.08 15.55 0.19
N THR A 97 -6.03 15.67 -1.13
CA THR A 97 -6.99 15.06 -2.07
C THR A 97 -6.68 13.60 -2.40
N GLN A 98 -5.57 13.04 -1.91
CA GLN A 98 -5.27 11.62 -2.07
C GLN A 98 -5.99 10.81 -0.98
N PHE A 99 -6.89 9.92 -1.38
CA PHE A 99 -7.68 9.08 -0.46
C PHE A 99 -7.29 7.60 -0.52
N GLY A 100 -6.81 7.12 -1.66
CA GLY A 100 -6.41 5.72 -1.83
C GLY A 100 -5.14 5.40 -1.06
N PHE A 101 -5.13 4.28 -0.34
CA PHE A 101 -3.96 3.76 0.40
C PHE A 101 -3.40 4.70 1.49
N VAL A 102 -4.15 5.73 1.89
CA VAL A 102 -3.79 6.65 2.97
C VAL A 102 -4.46 6.19 4.27
N ALA A 103 -3.72 6.22 5.38
CA ALA A 103 -4.27 5.87 6.68
C ALA A 103 -5.38 6.87 7.06
N ASN A 104 -6.46 6.38 7.67
CA ASN A 104 -7.62 7.18 8.10
C ASN A 104 -8.37 7.91 6.98
N LYS A 105 -8.17 7.51 5.71
CA LYS A 105 -8.99 7.95 4.58
C LYS A 105 -9.69 6.75 3.95
N SER A 106 -10.96 6.94 3.60
CA SER A 106 -11.81 5.94 2.97
C SER A 106 -12.36 6.45 1.65
N THR A 107 -12.97 5.56 0.86
CA THR A 107 -13.72 5.93 -0.34
C THR A 107 -14.89 6.85 -0.03
N THR A 108 -15.49 6.74 1.16
CA THR A 108 -16.56 7.64 1.61
C THR A 108 -16.08 9.08 1.73
N ASN A 109 -14.87 9.31 2.23
CA ASN A 109 -14.29 10.66 2.29
C ASN A 109 -14.11 11.23 0.87
N ALA A 110 -13.65 10.42 -0.08
CA ALA A 110 -13.50 10.85 -1.46
C ALA A 110 -14.85 11.23 -2.10
N ILE A 111 -15.89 10.42 -1.90
CA ILE A 111 -17.25 10.69 -2.38
C ILE A 111 -17.78 11.98 -1.74
N PHE A 112 -17.65 12.13 -0.43
CA PHE A 112 -18.07 13.34 0.27
C PHE A 112 -17.37 14.59 -0.27
N THR A 113 -16.05 14.55 -0.46
CA THR A 113 -15.30 15.65 -1.06
C THR A 113 -15.79 15.96 -2.48
N MET A 114 -16.07 14.93 -3.30
CA MET A 114 -16.64 15.14 -4.64
C MET A 114 -18.03 15.79 -4.61
N VAL A 115 -18.91 15.35 -3.72
CA VAL A 115 -20.26 15.93 -3.55
C VAL A 115 -20.17 17.38 -3.09
N MET A 116 -19.34 17.67 -2.07
CA MET A 116 -19.11 19.04 -1.59
C MET A 116 -18.53 19.96 -2.68
N LEU A 117 -17.64 19.46 -3.53
CA LEU A 117 -17.11 20.22 -4.66
C LEU A 117 -18.19 20.52 -5.71
N ARG A 118 -19.14 19.59 -5.91
CA ARG A 118 -20.28 19.78 -6.82
C ARG A 118 -21.32 20.76 -6.27
N GLU A 119 -21.62 20.69 -4.98
CA GLU A 119 -22.67 21.48 -4.33
C GLU A 119 -22.25 22.92 -4.01
N LYS A 120 -20.94 23.19 -3.86
CA LYS A 120 -20.48 24.57 -3.67
C LYS A 120 -20.95 25.44 -4.85
N PRO A 121 -21.77 26.48 -4.62
CA PRO A 121 -22.14 27.39 -5.69
C PRO A 121 -20.86 28.10 -6.18
N ARG A 122 -20.71 28.27 -7.49
CA ARG A 122 -19.64 29.06 -8.15
C ARG A 122 -19.42 30.47 -7.57
N LYS A 123 -20.30 30.94 -6.68
CA LYS A 123 -20.31 32.28 -6.09
C LYS A 123 -19.20 32.55 -5.07
N THR A 124 -18.63 31.55 -4.40
CA THR A 124 -17.64 31.81 -3.33
C THR A 124 -16.32 32.38 -3.86
N TYR A 125 -15.93 32.03 -5.09
CA TYR A 125 -14.74 32.61 -5.73
C TYR A 125 -14.96 34.04 -6.25
N ILE A 126 -16.20 34.39 -6.64
CA ILE A 126 -16.54 35.75 -7.10
C ILE A 126 -16.60 36.72 -5.92
N TYR A 127 -17.14 36.32 -4.76
CA TYR A 127 -17.15 37.19 -3.58
C TYR A 127 -15.74 37.41 -3.00
N ALA A 128 -14.85 36.42 -3.05
CA ALA A 128 -13.45 36.58 -2.63
C ALA A 128 -12.63 37.48 -3.59
N LEU A 129 -12.91 37.42 -4.90
CA LEU A 129 -12.31 38.33 -5.89
C LEU A 129 -12.88 39.76 -5.79
N LEU A 130 -14.16 39.92 -5.44
CA LEU A 130 -14.78 41.24 -5.27
C LEU A 130 -14.39 41.93 -3.94
N THR A 131 -14.15 41.18 -2.86
CA THR A 131 -13.64 41.76 -1.60
C THR A 131 -12.17 42.14 -1.68
N THR A 132 -11.35 41.40 -2.43
CA THR A 132 -9.95 41.78 -2.69
C THR A 132 -9.85 42.99 -3.63
N ALA A 133 -10.73 43.12 -4.63
CA ALA A 133 -10.77 44.31 -5.50
C ALA A 133 -11.25 45.59 -4.78
N LYS A 134 -12.16 45.50 -3.81
CA LYS A 134 -12.64 46.66 -3.02
C LYS A 134 -11.62 47.21 -2.01
N HIS A 135 -10.60 46.43 -1.63
CA HIS A 135 -9.50 46.90 -0.76
C HIS A 135 -8.31 47.48 -1.53
N LEU A 136 -8.32 47.42 -2.87
CA LEU A 136 -7.27 47.94 -3.75
C LEU A 136 -7.64 49.27 -4.45
N ILE A 137 -8.81 49.86 -4.14
CA ILE A 137 -9.26 51.17 -4.66
C ILE A 137 -9.60 52.13 -3.52
N LYS A 138 -8.72 52.21 -2.52
CA LYS A 138 -8.63 53.35 -1.60
C LYS A 138 -7.18 53.76 -1.47
#